data_AF-A0A166FJ24-F1
#
_entry.id   AF-A0A166FJ24-F1
#
_cell.length_a   1.000
_cell.length_b   1.000
_cell.length_c   1.000
_cell.angle_alpha   90.00
_cell.angle_beta   90.00
_cell.angle_gamma   90.00
#
_symmetry.space_group_name_H-M   'P 1'
#
loop_
_entity.id
_entity.type
_entity.pdbx_description
1 polymer ?
#
loop_
_entity_poly.entity_id
_entity_poly.type
_entity_poly.pdbx_seq_one_letter_code
_entity_poly.pdbx_strand_id
1 'polypeptide(L)' 'MVEFHPVTDHAVLRYMERVLEIDVGTVRELIFRETETALLAGAAGLRCDAIRYVFADGKVVTIMPSNRSGGRHG' A
#
# COMPACT_ATOMS: atom_id res chain seq x y z
N MET A 1 6.22 -21.56 -0.11
CA MET A 1 6.53 -22.18 -1.41
C MET A 1 6.61 -21.05 -2.41
N VAL A 2 7.81 -20.63 -2.80
CA VAL A 2 7.93 -19.59 -3.84
C VAL A 2 7.97 -20.32 -5.17
N GLU A 3 6.81 -20.34 -5.81
CA GLU A 3 6.65 -20.75 -7.20
C GLU A 3 7.30 -19.66 -8.06
N PHE A 4 8.36 -20.01 -8.79
CA PHE A 4 8.99 -19.08 -9.72
C PHE A 4 7.93 -18.53 -10.67
N HIS A 5 7.57 -17.27 -10.51
CA HIS A 5 6.69 -16.55 -11.42
C HIS A 5 7.58 -15.78 -12.40
N PRO A 6 7.69 -16.17 -13.69
CA PRO A 6 8.50 -15.47 -14.70
C PRO A 6 7.88 -14.13 -15.12
N VAL A 7 7.16 -13.45 -14.23
CA VAL A 7 6.45 -12.19 -14.47
C VAL A 7 6.95 -11.16 -13.47
N THR A 8 7.49 -10.06 -13.98
CA THR A 8 8.02 -8.97 -13.15
C THR A 8 6.91 -8.05 -12.66
N ASP A 9 7.14 -7.35 -11.56
CA ASP A 9 6.21 -6.31 -11.06
C ASP A 9 5.92 -5.25 -12.12
N HIS A 10 6.90 -4.92 -12.96
CA HIS A 10 6.71 -4.00 -14.09
C HIS A 10 5.68 -4.54 -15.10
N ALA A 11 5.76 -5.83 -15.44
CA ALA A 11 4.79 -6.46 -16.33
C ALA A 11 3.38 -6.48 -15.71
N VAL A 12 3.27 -6.76 -14.42
CA VAL A 12 1.99 -6.69 -13.68
C VAL A 12 1.41 -5.27 -13.72
N LEU A 13 2.20 -4.24 -13.42
CA LEU A 13 1.75 -2.85 -13.49
C LEU A 13 1.23 -2.47 -14.88
N ARG A 14 1.97 -2.84 -15.94
CA ARG A 14 1.55 -2.56 -17.32
C ARG A 14 0.28 -3.32 -17.70
N TYR A 15 0.11 -4.55 -17.22
CA TYR A 15 -1.11 -5.32 -17.43
C TYR A 15 -2.31 -4.67 -16.75
N MET A 16 -2.16 -4.20 -15.50
CA MET A 16 -3.22 -3.48 -14.78
C MET A 16 -3.63 -2.21 -15.52
N GLU A 17 -2.68 -1.40 -15.97
CA GLU A 17 -2.99 -0.13 -16.67
C GLU A 17 -3.60 -0.35 -18.06
N ARG A 18 -3.08 -1.29 -18.84
CA ARG A 18 -3.40 -1.40 -20.28
C ARG A 18 -4.45 -2.44 -20.61
N VAL A 19 -4.54 -3.51 -19.81
CA VAL A 19 -5.47 -4.62 -20.04
C VAL A 19 -6.66 -4.54 -19.11
N LEU A 20 -6.44 -4.21 -17.84
CA LEU A 20 -7.53 -4.02 -16.86
C LEU A 20 -8.04 -2.58 -16.80
N GLU A 21 -7.43 -1.66 -17.58
CA GLU A 21 -7.79 -0.24 -17.65
C GLU A 21 -7.80 0.46 -16.27
N ILE A 22 -6.98 -0.02 -15.33
CA ILE A 22 -6.84 0.56 -14.00
C ILE A 22 -5.94 1.78 -14.08
N ASP A 23 -6.45 2.96 -13.69
CA ASP A 23 -5.64 4.17 -13.56
C ASP A 23 -4.78 4.12 -12.29
N VAL A 24 -3.59 3.53 -12.41
CA VAL A 24 -2.59 3.45 -11.34
C VAL A 24 -2.12 4.85 -10.88
N GLY A 25 -2.21 5.86 -11.74
CA GLY A 25 -1.88 7.25 -11.38
C GLY A 25 -2.87 7.79 -10.35
N THR A 26 -4.17 7.64 -10.61
CA THR A 26 -5.23 8.01 -9.67
C THR A 26 -5.15 7.20 -8.37
N VAL A 27 -4.82 5.90 -8.44
CA VAL A 27 -4.60 5.09 -7.23
C VAL A 27 -3.43 5.62 -6.40
N ARG A 28 -2.33 6.05 -7.03
CA ARG A 28 -1.18 6.63 -6.33
C ARG A 28 -1.55 7.93 -5.61
N GLU A 29 -2.32 8.78 -6.26
CA GLU A 29 -2.82 10.03 -5.68
C GLU A 29 -3.75 9.77 -4.49
N LEU A 30 -4.64 8.78 -4.60
CA LEU A 30 -5.51 8.37 -3.50
C LEU A 30 -4.69 7.92 -2.27
N ILE A 31 -3.69 7.05 -2.47
CA ILE A 31 -2.79 6.60 -1.39
C ILE A 31 -2.08 7.79 -0.76
N PHE A 32 -1.57 8.73 -1.57
CA PHE A 32 -0.91 9.93 -1.05
C PHE A 32 -1.87 10.76 -0.19
N ARG A 33 -3.07 11.07 -0.67
CA ARG A 33 -4.08 11.84 0.08
C ARG A 33 -4.46 11.19 1.41
N GLU A 34 -4.61 9.87 1.43
CA GLU A 34 -4.90 9.13 2.66
C GLU A 34 -3.75 9.17 3.67
N THR A 35 -2.50 9.25 3.19
CA THR A 35 -1.30 9.15 4.02
C THR A 35 -0.61 10.49 4.29
N GLU A 36 -1.00 11.56 3.59
CA GLU A 36 -0.33 12.88 3.57
C GLU A 36 -0.10 13.42 4.98
N THR A 37 -1.15 13.56 5.78
CA THR A 37 -1.04 14.10 7.15
C THR A 37 -0.09 13.29 8.01
N ALA A 38 -0.11 11.96 7.90
CA ALA A 38 0.73 11.08 8.71
C ALA A 38 2.20 11.10 8.24
N LEU A 39 2.43 11.22 6.93
CA LEU A 39 3.76 11.42 6.35
C LEU A 39 4.36 12.76 6.79
N LEU A 40 3.60 13.85 6.70
CA LEU A 40 4.03 15.19 7.12
C LEU A 40 4.30 15.27 8.62
N ALA A 41 3.58 14.48 9.44
CA ALA A 41 3.83 14.36 10.87
C ALA A 41 5.06 13.50 11.23
N GLY A 42 5.72 12.88 10.23
CA GLY A 42 6.89 12.00 10.47
C GLY A 42 6.53 10.66 11.10
N ALA A 43 5.30 10.16 10.90
CA ALA A 43 4.89 8.87 11.44
C ALA A 43 5.65 7.71 10.78
N ALA A 44 5.73 6.57 11.48
CA ALA A 44 6.27 5.33 10.91
C ALA A 44 5.23 4.51 10.09
N GLY A 45 3.97 4.93 10.11
CA GLY A 45 2.88 4.27 9.39
C GLY A 45 1.51 4.80 9.78
N LEU A 46 0.50 4.38 9.02
CA LEU A 46 -0.91 4.71 9.24
C LEU A 46 -1.73 3.43 9.32
N ARG A 47 -2.67 3.36 10.26
CA ARG A 47 -3.73 2.34 10.25
C ARG A 47 -5.05 3.06 10.01
N CYS A 48 -5.68 2.75 8.88
CA CYS A 48 -7.01 3.23 8.54
C CYS A 48 -7.88 2.01 8.23
N ASP A 49 -8.98 1.85 8.96
CA ASP A 49 -9.88 0.70 8.86
C ASP A 49 -9.15 -0.66 8.88
N ALA A 50 -9.32 -1.43 7.80
CA ALA A 50 -8.72 -2.74 7.59
C ALA A 50 -7.40 -2.67 6.80
N ILE A 51 -6.75 -1.50 6.75
CA ILE A 51 -5.53 -1.28 5.97
C ILE A 51 -4.44 -0.67 6.86
N ARG A 52 -3.22 -1.18 6.68
CA ARG A 52 -2.00 -0.67 7.30
C ARG A 52 -1.05 -0.21 6.22
N TYR A 53 -0.66 1.06 6.29
CA TYR A 53 0.38 1.68 5.49
C TYR A 53 1.65 1.75 6.33
N VAL A 54 2.78 1.35 5.75
CA VAL A 54 4.10 1.40 6.39
C VAL A 54 4.92 2.46 5.68
N PHE A 55 5.57 3.33 6.46
CA PHE A 55 6.37 4.43 5.95
C PHE A 55 7.85 4.19 6.21
N ALA A 56 8.69 4.60 5.26
CA ALA A 56 10.14 4.70 5.41
C ALA A 56 10.65 5.86 4.55
N ASP A 57 11.58 6.65 5.08
CA ASP A 57 12.20 7.79 4.39
C ASP A 57 11.20 8.75 3.73
N GLY A 58 10.10 9.05 4.44
CA GLY A 58 9.04 9.95 3.97
C GLY A 58 8.18 9.38 2.83
N LYS A 59 8.16 8.06 2.64
CA LYS A 59 7.41 7.38 1.57
C LYS A 59 6.59 6.22 2.11
N VAL A 60 5.47 5.93 1.44
CA VAL A 60 4.74 4.67 1.63
C VAL A 60 5.50 3.55 0.93
N VAL A 61 5.99 2.57 1.69
CA VAL A 61 6.80 1.46 1.14
C VAL A 61 6.04 0.13 1.13
N THR A 62 4.99 0.01 1.94
CA THR A 62 4.20 -1.22 2.01
C THR A 62 2.78 -0.91 2.45
N ILE A 63 1.82 -1.61 1.86
CA ILE A 63 0.40 -1.58 2.25
C ILE A 63 -0.02 -3.02 2.50
N MET A 64 -0.63 -3.29 3.65
CA MET A 64 -1.09 -4.61 4.03
C MET A 64 -2.50 -4.53 4.61
N PRO A 65 -3.30 -5.60 4.51
CA PRO A 65 -4.50 -5.74 5.32
C PRO A 65 -4.13 -5.61 6.81
N SER A 66 -4.83 -4.74 7.53
CA SER A 66 -4.79 -4.69 8.98
C SER A 66 -5.66 -5.83 9.49
N ASN A 67 -5.06 -6.85 10.09
CA ASN A 67 -5.83 -7.86 10.78
C ASN A 67 -6.43 -7.21 12.03
N ARG A 68 -7.76 -7.16 12.16
CA ARG A 68 -8.45 -6.75 13.40
C ARG A 68 -8.30 -7.79 14.53
N SER A 69 -7.23 -8.58 14.53
CA SER A 69 -6.96 -9.56 15.58
C SER A 69 -5.96 -8.98 16.59
N GLY A 70 -6.47 -8.44 17.69
CA GLY A 70 -5.62 -8.14 18.84
C GLY A 70 -6.03 -6.98 19.73
N GLY A 71 -7.33 -6.84 20.02
CA GLY A 71 -7.69 -6.35 21.35
C GLY A 71 -7.21 -7.39 22.37
N ARG A 72 -6.10 -7.11 23.05
CA ARG A 72 -5.74 -7.81 24.29
C ARG A 72 -5.69 -6.76 25.39
N HIS A 73 -6.70 -6.82 26.25
CA HIS A 73 -6.65 -6.30 27.61
C HIS A 73 -5.33 -6.70 28.29
N GLY A 74 -4.75 -5.76 29.03
CA GLY A 74 -3.55 -5.91 29.85
C GLY A 74 -2.90 -4.56 30.05
#